data_AF-A0AAW1YFG7-F1
#
_entry.id   AF-A0AAW1YFG7-F1
#
_cell.length_a   1.000
_cell.length_b   1.000
_cell.length_c   1.000
_cell.angle_alpha   90.00
_cell.angle_beta   90.00
_cell.angle_gamma   90.00
#
_symmetry.space_group_name_H-M   'P 1'
#
loop_
_entity.id
_entity.type
_entity.pdbx_description
1 polymer ?
#
loop_
_entity_poly.entity_id
_entity_poly.type
_entity_poly.pdbx_seq_one_letter_code
_entity_poly.pdbx_strand_id
1 'polypeptide(L)'
;MMTSPTTPPPEKPSSLTYGAPRSPSISKIWADIIKEEDIFIEERNEWVAYHRDLYPNKNEFFVERCSWETKFNEDHLQPLYKMRCDVAKGISDFWHTAMIANKMLQHDKEALYLLNDIKSRRTSNLKGFELKFTFDTPNPYFKNNFLTKTYELAGDNESISLKAIGKEIDWCPSKNLSQTVTGKSRESFFNFFDTVTYHNRLSFDEEADELKGKIPMDYVIGTIFRDKIIPHAISWYKFSEEDDSDGSDGSDM
;
A
#
# COMPACT_ATOMS: atom_id res chain seq x y z
N MET A 1 -23.92 -47.96 66.76
CA MET A 1 -24.28 -47.23 65.51
C MET A 1 -23.11 -46.31 65.20
N MET A 2 -22.28 -46.67 64.22
CA MET A 2 -21.11 -45.87 63.80
C MET A 2 -21.55 -44.94 62.68
N THR A 3 -21.37 -43.63 62.85
CA THR A 3 -21.66 -42.62 61.82
C THR A 3 -20.38 -42.32 61.04
N SER A 4 -20.37 -42.63 59.74
CA SER A 4 -19.27 -42.31 58.83
C SER A 4 -19.20 -40.80 58.55
N PRO A 5 -18.00 -40.21 58.33
CA PRO A 5 -17.89 -38.81 57.93
C PRO A 5 -18.12 -38.65 56.42
N THR A 6 -18.96 -37.67 56.04
CA THR A 6 -19.23 -37.31 54.65
C THR A 6 -18.19 -36.30 54.16
N THR A 7 -17.42 -36.68 53.14
CA THR A 7 -16.46 -35.80 52.46
C THR A 7 -17.19 -34.78 51.56
N PRO A 8 -16.81 -33.49 51.54
CA PRO A 8 -17.41 -32.52 50.62
C PRO A 8 -16.96 -32.78 49.18
N PRO A 9 -17.77 -32.39 48.17
CA PRO A 9 -17.45 -32.62 46.76
C PRO A 9 -16.30 -31.71 46.30
N PRO A 10 -15.53 -32.12 45.27
CA PRO A 10 -14.40 -31.35 44.78
C PRO A 10 -14.86 -30.05 44.12
N GLU A 11 -14.23 -28.94 44.47
CA GLU A 11 -14.40 -27.65 43.80
C GLU A 11 -13.98 -27.74 42.33
N LYS A 12 -14.82 -27.22 41.43
CA LYS A 12 -14.48 -27.13 40.01
C LYS A 12 -13.29 -26.18 39.82
N PRO A 13 -12.31 -26.51 38.96
CA PRO A 13 -11.19 -25.62 38.71
C PRO A 13 -11.70 -24.33 38.08
N SER A 14 -11.35 -23.20 38.70
CA SER A 14 -11.59 -21.86 38.19
C SER A 14 -10.95 -21.72 36.81
N SER A 15 -11.75 -21.45 35.79
CA SER A 15 -11.27 -21.14 34.45
C SER A 15 -10.48 -19.83 34.50
N LEU A 16 -9.15 -19.93 34.53
CA LEU A 16 -8.26 -18.84 34.17
C LEU A 16 -8.55 -18.48 32.71
N THR A 17 -9.34 -17.44 32.49
CA THR A 17 -9.43 -16.79 31.19
C THR A 17 -8.09 -16.11 30.94
N TYR A 18 -7.19 -16.80 30.25
CA TYR A 18 -6.04 -16.15 29.63
C TYR A 18 -6.60 -15.10 28.67
N GLY A 19 -6.55 -13.84 29.08
CA GLY A 19 -6.92 -12.73 28.21
C GLY A 19 -6.10 -12.83 26.94
N ALA A 20 -6.78 -12.87 25.78
CA ALA A 20 -6.12 -12.82 24.49
C ALA A 20 -5.13 -11.64 24.49
N PRO A 21 -3.91 -11.80 23.94
CA PRO A 21 -2.97 -10.69 23.86
C PRO A 21 -3.66 -9.50 23.18
N ARG A 22 -3.65 -8.34 23.85
CA ARG A 22 -4.23 -7.11 23.29
C ARG A 22 -3.54 -6.82 21.97
N SER A 23 -4.31 -6.66 20.89
CA SER A 23 -3.80 -6.20 19.61
C SER A 23 -3.03 -4.89 19.79
N PRO A 24 -1.86 -4.72 19.14
CA PRO A 24 -1.08 -3.49 19.26
C PRO A 24 -1.88 -2.30 18.72
N SER A 25 -1.69 -1.13 19.35
CA SER A 25 -2.34 0.11 18.89
C SER A 25 -1.75 0.57 17.55
N ILE A 26 -2.56 1.27 16.75
CA ILE A 26 -2.11 1.84 15.47
C ILE A 26 -0.92 2.80 15.63
N SER A 27 -0.87 3.55 16.75
CA SER A 27 0.26 4.43 17.06
C SER A 27 1.56 3.66 17.35
N LYS A 28 1.48 2.49 18.00
CA LYS A 28 2.66 1.64 18.18
C LYS A 28 3.15 1.09 16.85
N ILE A 29 2.24 0.56 16.03
CA ILE A 29 2.56 0.04 14.68
C ILE A 29 3.22 1.13 13.84
N TRP A 30 2.72 2.37 13.91
CA TRP A 30 3.31 3.50 13.21
C TRP A 30 4.73 3.82 13.66
N ALA A 31 4.98 3.86 14.97
CA ALA A 31 6.33 4.08 15.51
C ALA A 31 7.29 2.94 15.11
N ASP A 32 6.82 1.69 15.12
CA ASP A 32 7.61 0.55 14.68
C ASP A 32 7.92 0.64 13.17
N ILE A 33 6.98 1.09 12.32
CA ILE A 33 7.22 1.34 10.88
C ILE A 33 8.29 2.42 10.69
N ILE A 34 8.14 3.59 11.33
CA ILE A 34 9.13 4.68 11.21
C ILE A 34 10.52 4.19 11.60
N LYS A 35 10.62 3.44 12.69
CA LYS A 35 11.89 2.90 13.17
C LYS A 35 12.54 1.96 12.13
N GLU A 36 11.78 1.04 11.55
CA GLU A 36 12.32 0.14 10.52
C GLU A 36 12.62 0.87 9.20
N GLU A 37 11.91 1.96 8.88
CA GLU A 37 12.22 2.84 7.74
C GLU A 37 13.55 3.61 7.95
N ASP A 38 13.80 4.09 9.16
CA ASP A 38 15.08 4.74 9.51
C ASP A 38 16.25 3.75 9.37
N ILE A 39 16.07 2.52 9.88
CA ILE A 39 17.04 1.43 9.73
C ILE A 39 17.25 1.10 8.24
N PHE A 40 16.17 0.99 7.46
CA PHE A 40 16.26 0.75 6.03
C PHE A 40 17.12 1.80 5.32
N ILE A 41 16.91 3.09 5.63
CA ILE A 41 17.68 4.18 5.02
C ILE A 41 19.17 4.06 5.36
N GLU A 42 19.49 3.82 6.64
CA GLU A 42 20.86 3.66 7.11
C GLU A 42 21.54 2.46 6.43
N GLU A 43 20.95 1.26 6.55
CA GLU A 43 21.52 0.03 5.97
C GLU A 43 21.61 0.10 4.45
N ARG A 44 20.62 0.70 3.77
CA ARG A 44 20.68 0.91 2.31
C ARG A 44 21.86 1.81 1.95
N ASN A 45 22.08 2.89 2.69
CA ASN A 45 23.18 3.82 2.41
C ASN A 45 24.54 3.14 2.62
N GLU A 46 24.70 2.35 3.68
CA GLU A 46 25.90 1.54 3.92
C GLU A 46 26.11 0.49 2.82
N TRP A 47 25.05 -0.23 2.45
CA TRP A 47 25.08 -1.21 1.38
C TRP A 47 25.51 -0.57 0.07
N VAL A 48 24.94 0.57 -0.30
CA VAL A 48 25.32 1.33 -1.51
C VAL A 48 26.77 1.78 -1.45
N ALA A 49 27.22 2.32 -0.32
CA ALA A 49 28.60 2.79 -0.16
C ALA A 49 29.62 1.66 -0.31
N TYR A 50 29.34 0.48 0.25
CA TYR A 50 30.22 -0.68 0.17
C TYR A 50 30.23 -1.31 -1.23
N HIS A 51 29.07 -1.42 -1.87
CA HIS A 51 28.93 -2.18 -3.13
C HIS A 51 29.18 -1.34 -4.38
N ARG A 52 29.05 0.00 -4.34
CA ARG A 52 29.15 0.87 -5.53
C ARG A 52 30.37 0.58 -6.40
N ASP A 53 31.55 0.43 -5.80
CA ASP A 53 32.80 0.22 -6.55
C ASP A 53 33.05 -1.26 -6.89
N LEU A 54 32.29 -2.19 -6.31
CA LEU A 54 32.40 -3.63 -6.55
C LEU A 54 31.67 -4.07 -7.84
N TYR A 55 30.68 -3.28 -8.29
CA TYR A 55 29.87 -3.56 -9.46
C TYR A 55 30.17 -2.58 -10.60
N PRO A 56 31.12 -2.89 -11.51
CA PRO A 56 31.38 -2.05 -12.67
C PRO A 56 30.19 -1.97 -13.64
N ASN A 57 29.30 -2.98 -13.61
CA ASN A 57 28.04 -2.96 -14.34
C ASN A 57 26.93 -2.35 -13.48
N LYS A 58 26.52 -1.12 -13.81
CA LYS A 58 25.47 -0.39 -13.07
C LYS A 58 24.10 -1.08 -13.08
N ASN A 59 23.78 -1.83 -14.14
CA ASN A 59 22.51 -2.57 -14.23
C ASN A 59 22.51 -3.76 -13.26
N GLU A 60 23.67 -4.43 -13.09
CA GLU A 60 23.86 -5.49 -12.10
C GLU A 60 23.80 -4.92 -10.67
N PHE A 61 24.50 -3.81 -10.41
CA PHE A 61 24.43 -3.07 -9.15
C PHE A 61 22.98 -2.74 -8.76
N PHE A 62 22.20 -2.20 -9.70
CA PHE A 62 20.80 -1.87 -9.49
C PHE A 62 19.95 -3.09 -9.12
N VAL A 63 20.12 -4.20 -9.85
CA VAL A 63 19.37 -5.44 -9.61
C VAL A 63 19.69 -6.02 -8.24
N GLU A 64 20.97 -6.05 -7.85
CA GLU A 64 21.40 -6.53 -6.54
C GLU A 64 20.89 -5.63 -5.41
N ARG A 65 20.93 -4.30 -5.58
CA ARG A 65 20.32 -3.37 -4.63
C ARG A 65 18.83 -3.63 -4.48
N CYS A 66 18.09 -3.72 -5.58
CA CYS A 66 16.66 -3.98 -5.54
C CYS A 66 16.33 -5.35 -4.93
N SER A 67 17.20 -6.36 -5.10
CA SER A 67 17.08 -7.67 -4.45
C SER A 67 17.21 -7.53 -2.93
N TRP A 68 18.24 -6.82 -2.47
CA TRP A 68 18.44 -6.51 -1.05
C TRP A 68 17.28 -5.72 -0.46
N GLU A 69 16.83 -4.65 -1.13
CA GLU A 69 15.68 -3.82 -0.69
C GLU A 69 14.40 -4.65 -0.60
N THR A 70 14.17 -5.56 -1.56
CA THR A 70 13.01 -6.46 -1.56
C THR A 70 13.04 -7.35 -0.34
N LYS A 71 14.20 -7.96 -0.05
CA LYS A 71 14.38 -8.83 1.10
C LYS A 71 14.18 -8.08 2.42
N PHE A 72 14.79 -6.90 2.57
CA PHE A 72 14.58 -6.06 3.76
C PHE A 72 13.08 -5.76 3.96
N ASN A 73 12.41 -5.31 2.91
CA ASN A 73 10.98 -5.02 2.98
C ASN A 73 10.16 -6.26 3.36
N GLU A 74 10.45 -7.44 2.81
CA GLU A 74 9.77 -8.69 3.14
C GLU A 74 9.98 -9.12 4.60
N ASP A 75 11.20 -9.03 5.10
CA ASP A 75 11.58 -9.49 6.44
C ASP A 75 11.15 -8.50 7.54
N HIS A 76 11.17 -7.19 7.26
CA HIS A 76 11.01 -6.14 8.27
C HIS A 76 9.70 -5.34 8.13
N LEU A 77 9.37 -4.86 6.94
CA LEU A 77 8.26 -3.91 6.72
C LEU A 77 6.92 -4.61 6.43
N GLN A 78 6.91 -5.69 5.64
CA GLN A 78 5.68 -6.43 5.31
C GLN A 78 4.94 -6.98 6.55
N PRO A 79 5.61 -7.51 7.59
CA PRO A 79 4.93 -7.89 8.83
C PRO A 79 4.21 -6.71 9.49
N LEU A 80 4.83 -5.53 9.52
CA LEU A 80 4.25 -4.32 10.09
C LEU A 80 3.09 -3.79 9.23
N TYR A 81 3.21 -3.80 7.91
CA TYR A 81 2.10 -3.45 7.01
C TYR A 81 0.91 -4.40 7.13
N LYS A 82 1.17 -5.69 7.36
CA LYS A 82 0.12 -6.66 7.65
C LYS A 82 -0.58 -6.33 8.98
N MET A 83 0.17 -6.03 10.03
CA MET A 83 -0.38 -5.61 11.32
C MET A 83 -1.20 -4.33 11.18
N ARG A 84 -0.70 -3.33 10.43
CA ARG A 84 -1.46 -2.12 10.09
C ARG A 84 -2.77 -2.48 9.41
N CYS A 85 -2.75 -3.33 8.37
CA CYS A 85 -3.96 -3.74 7.66
C CYS A 85 -4.99 -4.36 8.60
N ASP A 86 -4.56 -5.25 9.50
CA ASP A 86 -5.48 -5.91 10.43
C ASP A 86 -6.12 -4.93 11.43
N VAL A 87 -5.39 -3.90 11.87
CA VAL A 87 -5.94 -2.84 12.73
C VAL A 87 -6.81 -1.86 11.94
N ALA A 88 -6.39 -1.50 10.71
CA ALA A 88 -7.09 -0.55 9.85
C ALA A 88 -8.48 -1.03 9.43
N LYS A 89 -8.75 -2.34 9.38
CA LYS A 89 -10.10 -2.89 9.17
C LYS A 89 -11.13 -2.41 10.20
N GLY A 90 -10.69 -2.01 11.39
CA GLY A 90 -11.55 -1.44 12.44
C GLY A 90 -11.68 0.08 12.38
N ILE A 91 -11.05 0.74 11.41
CA ILE A 91 -11.01 2.21 11.27
C ILE A 91 -11.77 2.56 9.99
N SER A 92 -12.88 3.30 10.13
CA SER A 92 -13.69 3.71 8.98
C SER A 92 -12.84 4.53 8.00
N ASP A 93 -13.00 4.26 6.72
CA ASP A 93 -12.49 5.09 5.62
C ASP A 93 -10.97 5.30 5.60
N PHE A 94 -10.20 4.48 6.33
CA PHE A 94 -8.76 4.67 6.53
C PHE A 94 -7.98 4.97 5.23
N TRP A 95 -8.11 4.12 4.22
CA TRP A 95 -7.41 4.32 2.94
C TRP A 95 -7.97 5.45 2.11
N HIS A 96 -9.28 5.65 2.14
CA HIS A 96 -9.92 6.77 1.45
C HIS A 96 -9.40 8.10 1.99
N THR A 97 -9.39 8.27 3.32
CA THR A 97 -8.84 9.44 4.01
C THR A 97 -7.36 9.65 3.68
N ALA A 98 -6.54 8.60 3.80
CA ALA A 98 -5.12 8.68 3.47
C ALA A 98 -4.85 9.10 2.01
N MET A 99 -5.67 8.62 1.07
CA MET A 99 -5.53 8.94 -0.35
C MET A 99 -6.06 10.34 -0.71
N ILE A 100 -7.11 10.83 -0.04
CA ILE A 100 -7.60 12.22 -0.20
C ILE A 100 -6.57 13.22 0.31
N ALA A 101 -5.97 12.99 1.48
CA ALA A 101 -4.96 13.87 2.06
C ALA A 101 -3.77 14.08 1.11
N ASN A 102 -3.43 13.06 0.32
CA ASN A 102 -2.39 13.14 -0.71
C ASN A 102 -2.89 13.70 -2.07
N LYS A 103 -4.14 14.16 -2.16
CA LYS A 103 -4.79 14.66 -3.39
C LYS A 103 -4.85 13.64 -4.53
N MET A 104 -4.77 12.35 -4.20
CA MET A 104 -4.81 11.24 -5.16
C MET A 104 -6.24 10.91 -5.60
N LEU A 105 -7.23 11.37 -4.83
CA LEU A 105 -8.65 11.12 -5.07
C LEU A 105 -9.42 12.40 -5.28
N GLN A 106 -10.16 12.46 -6.39
CA GLN A 106 -11.10 13.54 -6.70
C GLN A 106 -12.52 13.03 -6.99
N HIS A 107 -12.65 11.75 -7.41
CA HIS A 107 -13.90 11.12 -7.84
C HIS A 107 -14.08 9.74 -7.19
N ASP A 108 -15.28 9.17 -7.36
CA ASP A 108 -15.62 7.76 -7.03
C ASP A 108 -15.49 7.35 -5.56
N LYS A 109 -15.64 8.31 -4.64
CA LYS A 109 -15.47 8.14 -3.18
C LYS A 109 -16.20 6.92 -2.63
N GLU A 110 -17.44 6.69 -3.07
CA GLU A 110 -18.30 5.62 -2.54
C GLU A 110 -17.77 4.22 -2.85
N ALA A 111 -17.12 4.03 -4.00
CA ALA A 111 -16.49 2.75 -4.33
C ALA A 111 -15.15 2.57 -3.61
N LEU A 112 -14.52 3.67 -3.20
CA LEU A 112 -13.24 3.68 -2.51
C LEU A 112 -13.36 3.55 -0.99
N TYR A 113 -14.52 3.82 -0.40
CA TYR A 113 -14.83 3.41 0.97
C TYR A 113 -14.73 1.90 1.16
N LEU A 114 -14.87 1.12 0.07
CA LEU A 114 -14.70 -0.33 0.08
C LEU A 114 -13.24 -0.76 -0.08
N LEU A 115 -12.26 0.15 -0.13
CA LEU A 115 -10.85 -0.17 -0.27
C LEU A 115 -10.25 -0.59 1.09
N ASN A 116 -9.87 -1.86 1.20
CA ASN A 116 -9.37 -2.45 2.42
C ASN A 116 -7.87 -2.38 2.59
N ASP A 117 -7.13 -2.52 1.50
CA ASP A 117 -5.68 -2.58 1.54
C ASP A 117 -5.05 -2.25 0.20
N ILE A 118 -3.88 -1.62 0.25
CA ILE A 118 -3.03 -1.35 -0.90
C ILE A 118 -1.66 -1.95 -0.60
N LYS A 119 -1.20 -2.83 -1.48
CA LYS A 119 0.13 -3.44 -1.39
C LYS A 119 0.96 -3.11 -2.62
N SER A 120 2.26 -3.03 -2.42
CA SER A 120 3.23 -3.01 -3.51
C SER A 120 4.18 -4.18 -3.41
N ARG A 121 4.61 -4.68 -4.57
CA ARG A 121 5.67 -5.67 -4.69
C ARG A 121 6.50 -5.38 -5.94
N ARG A 122 7.79 -5.73 -5.92
CA ARG A 122 8.61 -5.70 -7.13
C ARG A 122 8.12 -6.76 -8.13
N THR A 123 8.31 -6.48 -9.41
CA THR A 123 8.16 -7.50 -10.45
C THR A 123 9.30 -8.52 -10.35
N SER A 124 9.13 -9.68 -10.98
CA SER A 124 10.14 -10.76 -10.94
C SER A 124 11.52 -10.33 -11.49
N ASN A 125 11.55 -9.37 -12.41
CA ASN A 125 12.79 -8.80 -12.94
C ASN A 125 13.35 -7.63 -12.10
N LEU A 126 12.73 -7.30 -10.96
CA LEU A 126 13.09 -6.24 -10.01
C LEU A 126 13.08 -4.79 -10.53
N LYS A 127 13.00 -4.59 -11.85
CA LYS A 127 12.96 -3.27 -12.50
C LYS A 127 11.60 -2.58 -12.35
N GLY A 128 10.53 -3.36 -12.36
CA GLY A 128 9.16 -2.89 -12.23
C GLY A 128 8.58 -3.07 -10.83
N PHE A 129 7.29 -2.76 -10.70
CA PHE A 129 6.51 -3.04 -9.51
C PHE A 129 5.03 -3.22 -9.85
N GLU A 130 4.31 -3.91 -8.98
CA GLU A 130 2.86 -4.05 -9.02
C GLU A 130 2.25 -3.40 -7.78
N LEU A 131 1.16 -2.68 -7.98
CA LEU A 131 0.24 -2.24 -6.94
C LEU A 131 -0.98 -3.15 -6.95
N LYS A 132 -1.42 -3.60 -5.77
CA LYS A 132 -2.62 -4.41 -5.57
C LYS A 132 -3.56 -3.73 -4.60
N PHE A 133 -4.75 -3.40 -5.09
CA PHE A 133 -5.84 -2.77 -4.35
C PHE A 133 -6.86 -3.85 -4.02
N THR A 134 -7.08 -4.12 -2.74
CA THR A 134 -8.03 -5.15 -2.26
C THR A 134 -9.29 -4.47 -1.76
N PHE A 135 -10.45 -4.93 -2.23
CA PHE A 135 -11.74 -4.33 -1.88
C PHE A 135 -12.59 -5.27 -1.03
N ASP A 136 -13.51 -4.70 -0.26
CA ASP A 136 -14.52 -5.42 0.47
C ASP A 136 -15.46 -6.22 -0.43
N THR A 137 -15.95 -7.33 0.09
CA THR A 137 -16.93 -8.18 -0.59
C THR A 137 -18.13 -8.42 0.32
N PRO A 138 -19.37 -8.21 -0.15
CA PRO A 138 -19.74 -7.87 -1.53
C PRO A 138 -19.46 -6.41 -1.91
N ASN A 139 -19.08 -6.18 -3.18
CA ASN A 139 -18.89 -4.85 -3.75
C ASN A 139 -20.03 -4.55 -4.75
N PRO A 140 -20.80 -3.46 -4.59
CA PRO A 140 -21.92 -3.14 -5.47
C PRO A 140 -21.51 -2.58 -6.84
N TYR A 141 -20.23 -2.23 -7.03
CA TYR A 141 -19.72 -1.61 -8.26
C TYR A 141 -19.09 -2.60 -9.23
N PHE A 142 -18.31 -3.55 -8.74
CA PHE A 142 -17.62 -4.55 -9.58
C PHE A 142 -17.43 -5.88 -8.83
N LYS A 143 -17.27 -6.97 -9.58
CA LYS A 143 -17.12 -8.33 -9.00
C LYS A 143 -15.70 -8.65 -8.53
N ASN A 144 -14.71 -7.85 -8.92
CA ASN A 144 -13.32 -8.08 -8.56
C ASN A 144 -13.09 -7.95 -7.04
N ASN A 145 -12.52 -8.96 -6.40
CA ASN A 145 -12.04 -8.84 -5.02
C ASN A 145 -10.80 -7.95 -4.90
N PHE A 146 -10.06 -7.79 -6.00
CA PHE A 146 -8.88 -6.93 -6.08
C PHE A 146 -8.63 -6.46 -7.51
N LEU A 147 -8.06 -5.27 -7.62
CA LEU A 147 -7.54 -4.66 -8.85
C LEU A 147 -6.01 -4.52 -8.75
N THR A 148 -5.31 -4.67 -9.88
CA THR A 148 -3.85 -4.53 -9.92
C THR A 148 -3.43 -3.54 -10.99
N LYS A 149 -2.34 -2.82 -10.73
CA LYS A 149 -1.64 -1.99 -11.72
C LYS A 149 -0.16 -2.33 -11.68
N THR A 150 0.37 -2.88 -12.77
CA THR A 150 1.74 -3.37 -12.89
C THR A 150 2.52 -2.49 -13.85
N TYR A 151 3.66 -1.99 -13.42
CA TYR A 151 4.60 -1.25 -14.25
C TYR A 151 5.78 -2.16 -14.62
N GLU A 152 5.87 -2.51 -15.89
CA GLU A 152 6.99 -3.26 -16.45
C GLU A 152 7.92 -2.29 -17.19
N LEU A 153 9.19 -2.30 -16.80
CA LEU A 153 10.26 -1.58 -17.49
C LEU A 153 11.09 -2.60 -18.28
N ALA A 154 11.22 -2.38 -19.59
CA ALA A 154 12.00 -3.22 -20.48
C ALA A 154 12.85 -2.38 -21.43
N GLY A 155 14.08 -2.80 -21.70
CA GLY A 155 15.04 -2.05 -22.50
C GLY A 155 16.42 -2.00 -21.84
N ASP A 156 17.34 -1.27 -22.46
CA ASP A 156 18.65 -0.92 -21.90
C ASP A 156 18.58 0.42 -21.14
N ASN A 157 19.72 0.92 -20.64
CA ASN A 157 19.77 2.16 -19.87
C ASN A 157 19.40 3.40 -20.71
N GLU A 158 19.56 3.36 -22.03
CA GLU A 158 19.36 4.52 -22.91
C GLU A 158 17.95 4.57 -23.51
N SER A 159 17.30 3.41 -23.66
CA SER A 159 16.00 3.26 -24.30
C SER A 159 15.11 2.28 -23.54
N ILE A 160 14.36 2.81 -22.59
CA ILE A 160 13.43 2.06 -21.74
C ILE A 160 12.00 2.23 -22.26
N SER A 161 11.36 1.11 -22.56
CA SER A 161 9.92 1.00 -22.72
C SER A 161 9.24 0.79 -21.36
N LEU A 162 8.13 1.50 -21.15
CA LEU A 162 7.31 1.40 -19.96
C LEU A 162 5.92 0.87 -20.36
N LYS A 163 5.53 -0.25 -19.78
CA LYS A 163 4.20 -0.82 -19.94
C LYS A 163 3.47 -0.78 -18.61
N ALA A 164 2.34 -0.10 -18.59
CA ALA A 164 1.47 0.02 -17.43
C ALA A 164 0.25 -0.89 -17.65
N ILE A 165 0.22 -2.04 -16.98
CA ILE A 165 -0.78 -3.10 -17.16
C ILE A 165 -1.77 -3.03 -16.00
N GLY A 166 -3.00 -2.66 -16.28
CA GLY A 166 -4.06 -2.65 -15.28
C GLY A 166 -5.01 -3.83 -15.45
N LYS A 167 -5.55 -4.30 -14.32
CA LYS A 167 -6.53 -5.39 -14.31
C LYS A 167 -7.89 -4.90 -14.78
N GLU A 168 -8.47 -5.63 -15.71
CA GLU A 168 -9.83 -5.37 -16.20
C GLU A 168 -10.85 -5.44 -15.04
N ILE A 169 -11.76 -4.47 -15.03
CA ILE A 169 -12.80 -4.32 -14.02
C ILE A 169 -14.09 -4.97 -14.54
N ASP A 170 -14.55 -6.03 -13.86
CA ASP A 170 -15.85 -6.67 -14.09
C ASP A 170 -16.94 -5.83 -13.41
N TRP A 171 -17.31 -4.74 -14.05
CA TRP A 171 -18.35 -3.82 -13.58
C TRP A 171 -19.70 -4.54 -13.43
N CYS A 172 -20.38 -4.28 -12.32
CA CYS A 172 -21.78 -4.65 -12.14
C CYS A 172 -22.66 -3.86 -13.14
N PRO A 173 -23.84 -4.39 -13.51
CA PRO A 173 -24.75 -3.73 -14.44
C PRO A 173 -25.05 -2.28 -14.03
N SER A 174 -24.85 -1.33 -14.95
CA SER A 174 -25.07 0.11 -14.74
C SER A 174 -24.24 0.76 -13.62
N LYS A 175 -23.12 0.13 -13.22
CA LYS A 175 -22.21 0.62 -12.18
C LYS A 175 -20.82 0.98 -12.67
N ASN A 176 -20.63 1.04 -14.00
CA ASN A 176 -19.36 1.48 -14.57
C ASN A 176 -19.10 2.96 -14.23
N LEU A 177 -18.09 3.20 -13.39
CA LEU A 177 -17.73 4.53 -12.94
C LEU A 177 -16.80 5.27 -13.91
N SER A 178 -16.21 4.59 -14.90
CA SER A 178 -15.40 5.24 -15.94
C SER A 178 -16.21 5.74 -17.14
N GLN A 179 -17.52 5.47 -17.15
CA GLN A 179 -18.39 5.83 -18.27
C GLN A 179 -19.69 6.49 -17.80
N THR A 180 -20.22 7.39 -18.62
CA THR A 180 -21.59 7.91 -18.48
C THR A 180 -22.62 6.86 -18.91
N VAL A 181 -23.90 7.07 -18.58
CA VAL A 181 -25.01 6.22 -19.04
C VAL A 181 -25.06 6.13 -20.59
N THR A 182 -24.55 7.15 -21.28
CA THR A 182 -24.45 7.19 -22.75
C THR A 182 -23.19 6.51 -23.32
N GLY A 183 -22.37 5.88 -22.47
CA GLY A 183 -21.13 5.20 -22.86
C GLY A 183 -19.92 6.12 -23.08
N LYS A 184 -20.06 7.43 -22.92
CA LYS A 184 -18.93 8.38 -23.01
C LYS A 184 -18.02 8.21 -21.80
N SER A 185 -16.70 8.19 -22.03
CA SER A 185 -15.69 8.20 -20.96
C SER A 185 -15.90 9.43 -20.06
N ARG A 186 -15.75 9.22 -18.75
CA ARG A 186 -15.72 10.27 -17.74
C ARG A 186 -14.46 10.13 -16.89
N GLU A 187 -14.09 11.21 -16.21
CA GLU A 187 -13.00 11.16 -15.25
C GLU A 187 -13.37 10.23 -14.08
N SER A 188 -12.49 9.29 -13.78
CA SER A 188 -12.68 8.27 -12.75
C SER A 188 -11.32 7.83 -12.25
N PHE A 189 -11.22 7.56 -10.94
CA PHE A 189 -10.03 6.92 -10.37
C PHE A 189 -9.78 5.57 -11.04
N PHE A 190 -10.83 4.85 -11.42
CA PHE A 190 -10.73 3.51 -11.98
C PHE A 190 -10.13 3.47 -13.39
N ASN A 191 -10.01 4.61 -14.08
CA ASN A 191 -9.20 4.73 -15.31
C ASN A 191 -7.71 4.44 -15.03
N PHE A 192 -7.27 4.56 -13.77
CA PHE A 192 -5.94 4.13 -13.34
C PHE A 192 -5.68 2.63 -13.57
N PHE A 193 -6.71 1.80 -13.79
CA PHE A 193 -6.55 0.39 -14.12
C PHE A 193 -6.62 0.10 -15.63
N ASP A 194 -6.59 1.13 -16.47
CA ASP A 194 -6.44 0.94 -17.91
C ASP A 194 -5.01 0.52 -18.26
N THR A 195 -4.89 -0.40 -19.21
CA THR A 195 -3.60 -0.85 -19.73
C THR A 195 -3.11 0.12 -20.81
N VAL A 196 -1.91 0.67 -20.62
CA VAL A 196 -1.27 1.64 -21.52
C VAL A 196 0.19 1.25 -21.75
N THR A 197 0.63 1.29 -23.01
CA THR A 197 2.05 1.12 -23.37
C THR A 197 2.62 2.47 -23.78
N TYR A 198 3.74 2.85 -23.17
CA TYR A 198 4.43 4.11 -23.46
C TYR A 198 5.72 3.83 -24.24
N HIS A 199 5.80 4.40 -25.44
CA HIS A 199 7.00 4.38 -26.28
C HIS A 199 7.82 5.67 -26.12
N ASN A 200 7.83 6.22 -24.92
CA ASN A 200 8.57 7.45 -24.62
C ASN A 200 10.08 7.16 -24.65
N ARG A 201 10.90 8.17 -24.98
CA ARG A 201 12.36 8.10 -24.79
C ARG A 201 12.67 8.24 -23.30
N LEU A 202 12.46 7.15 -22.56
CA LEU A 202 12.89 7.05 -21.17
C LEU A 202 14.28 6.43 -21.14
N SER A 203 15.07 6.87 -20.19
CA SER A 203 16.41 6.34 -19.91
C SER A 203 16.58 6.22 -18.40
N PHE A 204 17.53 5.44 -17.93
CA PHE A 204 17.89 5.44 -16.52
C PHE A 204 18.95 6.51 -16.28
N ASP A 205 18.76 7.31 -15.24
CA ASP A 205 19.82 8.08 -14.65
C ASP A 205 20.80 7.13 -13.98
N GLU A 206 22.00 7.03 -14.52
CA GLU A 206 23.00 6.14 -13.96
C GLU A 206 23.61 6.65 -12.66
N GLU A 207 23.46 7.94 -12.35
CA GLU A 207 23.95 8.53 -11.09
C GLU A 207 22.87 8.53 -9.99
N ALA A 208 21.61 8.73 -10.35
CA ALA A 208 20.49 8.78 -9.39
C ALA A 208 19.73 7.45 -9.27
N ASP A 209 20.01 6.46 -10.13
CA ASP A 209 19.25 5.21 -10.25
C ASP A 209 17.74 5.42 -10.44
N GLU A 210 17.37 6.48 -11.16
CA GLU A 210 15.98 6.90 -11.37
C GLU A 210 15.64 6.97 -12.86
N LEU A 211 14.37 6.76 -13.19
CA LEU A 211 13.90 6.89 -14.57
C LEU A 211 13.93 8.38 -14.97
N LYS A 212 14.53 8.70 -16.12
CA LYS A 212 14.62 10.04 -16.71
C LYS A 212 13.79 10.15 -17.99
N GLY A 213 13.51 11.39 -18.39
CA GLY A 213 12.78 11.73 -19.61
C GLY A 213 11.35 12.18 -19.34
N LYS A 214 10.47 12.00 -20.33
CA LYS A 214 9.04 12.34 -20.19
C LYS A 214 8.29 11.22 -19.47
N ILE A 215 8.46 11.14 -18.15
CA ILE A 215 7.80 10.14 -17.32
C ILE A 215 6.28 10.33 -17.41
N PRO A 216 5.51 9.30 -17.79
CA PRO A 216 4.06 9.40 -17.81
C PRO A 216 3.49 9.66 -16.42
N MET A 217 2.48 10.54 -16.34
CA MET A 217 1.79 10.86 -15.08
C MET A 217 1.25 9.59 -14.38
N ASP A 218 0.79 8.62 -15.15
CA ASP A 218 0.33 7.32 -14.63
C ASP A 218 1.43 6.62 -13.81
N TYR A 219 2.67 6.60 -14.29
CA TYR A 219 3.81 6.03 -13.56
C TYR A 219 4.14 6.83 -12.30
N VAL A 220 4.06 8.18 -12.37
CA VAL A 220 4.26 9.06 -11.21
C VAL A 220 3.21 8.78 -10.12
N ILE A 221 1.95 8.59 -10.50
CA ILE A 221 0.88 8.19 -9.58
C ILE A 221 1.23 6.82 -8.95
N GLY A 222 1.69 5.87 -9.77
CA GLY A 222 2.14 4.56 -9.31
C GLY A 222 3.27 4.63 -8.27
N THR A 223 4.29 5.48 -8.50
CA THR A 223 5.39 5.65 -7.54
C THR A 223 4.96 6.38 -6.28
N ILE A 224 4.02 7.33 -6.35
CA ILE A 224 3.42 7.95 -5.16
C ILE A 224 2.73 6.90 -4.29
N PHE A 225 1.97 5.98 -4.87
CA PHE A 225 1.38 4.89 -4.09
C PHE A 225 2.44 4.03 -3.41
N ARG A 226 3.45 3.60 -4.18
CA ARG A 226 4.55 2.73 -3.70
C ARG A 226 5.36 3.38 -2.58
N ASP A 227 5.77 4.63 -2.76
CA ASP A 227 6.81 5.28 -1.95
C ASP A 227 6.24 6.22 -0.88
N LYS A 228 4.97 6.65 -1.00
CA LYS A 228 4.38 7.65 -0.09
C LYS A 228 3.10 7.18 0.57
N ILE A 229 2.14 6.66 -0.20
CA ILE A 229 0.83 6.26 0.36
C ILE A 229 0.97 4.99 1.18
N ILE A 230 1.55 3.93 0.60
CA ILE A 230 1.64 2.63 1.27
C ILE A 230 2.52 2.71 2.52
N PRO A 231 3.73 3.30 2.52
CA PRO A 231 4.57 3.31 3.70
C PRO A 231 4.00 4.21 4.82
N HIS A 232 3.47 5.38 4.44
CA HIS A 232 3.04 6.41 5.40
C HIS A 232 1.52 6.55 5.56
N ALA A 233 0.74 5.51 5.23
CA ALA A 233 -0.73 5.54 5.26
C ALA A 233 -1.30 6.05 6.61
N ILE A 234 -0.68 5.65 7.73
CA ILE A 234 -1.11 6.08 9.07
C ILE A 234 -0.87 7.58 9.27
N SER A 235 0.25 8.11 8.76
CA SER A 235 0.54 9.55 8.83
C SER A 235 -0.46 10.36 8.01
N TRP A 236 -0.76 9.91 6.79
CA TRP A 236 -1.75 10.58 5.92
C TRP A 236 -3.15 10.57 6.52
N TYR A 237 -3.55 9.46 7.14
CA TYR A 237 -4.81 9.35 7.86
C TYR A 237 -4.87 10.36 9.03
N LYS A 238 -3.85 10.36 9.90
CA LYS A 238 -3.81 11.26 11.06
C LYS A 238 -3.78 12.74 10.69
N PHE A 239 -2.99 13.10 9.68
CA PHE A 239 -2.91 14.48 9.19
C PHE A 239 -4.26 15.00 8.71
N SER A 240 -5.06 14.14 8.04
CA SER A 240 -6.42 14.50 7.64
C SER A 240 -7.36 14.73 8.83
N GLU A 241 -7.24 13.95 9.91
CA GLU A 241 -8.06 14.16 11.11
C GLU A 241 -7.74 15.50 11.80
N GLU A 242 -6.48 15.93 11.75
CA GLU A 242 -6.03 17.20 12.33
C GLU A 242 -6.49 18.40 11.48
N ASP A 243 -6.37 18.33 10.16
CA ASP A 243 -6.84 19.35 9.19
C ASP A 243 -8.38 19.49 9.15
N ASP A 244 -9.15 18.47 9.55
CA ASP A 244 -10.61 18.57 9.65
C ASP A 244 -11.08 19.10 11.02
N SER A 245 -10.18 19.13 12.03
CA SER A 245 -10.50 19.53 13.41
C SER A 245 -10.31 21.03 13.69
N ASP A 246 -9.66 21.79 12.81
CA ASP A 246 -9.38 23.22 12.96
C ASP A 246 -10.45 24.14 12.31
N GLY A 247 -11.49 23.55 11.72
CA GLY A 247 -12.63 24.26 11.11
C GLY A 247 -13.82 24.54 12.02
N SER A 248 -13.73 24.30 13.34
CA SER A 248 -14.82 24.55 14.28
C SER A 248 -14.39 25.42 15.47
N ASP A 249 -14.14 26.70 15.18
CA ASP A 249 -14.34 27.75 16.18
C ASP A 249 -14.85 29.03 15.51
N GLY A 250 -16.04 29.48 15.92
CA GLY A 250 -16.56 30.81 15.61
C GLY A 250 -17.90 30.90 14.87
N SER A 251 -18.97 30.29 15.39
CA SER A 251 -20.33 30.83 15.20
C SER A 251 -20.87 31.40 16.51
N ASP A 252 -21.36 32.64 16.43
CA ASP A 252 -22.16 33.43 17.39
C ASP A 252 -21.45 34.14 18.56
N MET A 253 -21.20 35.45 18.38
CA MET A 253 -22.01 36.53 18.99
C MET A 253 -22.05 37.78 18.11
#